data_AF-K1SPP1-F1
#
_entry.id   AF-K1SPP1-F1
#
_cell.length_a   1.000
_cell.length_b   1.000
_cell.length_c   1.000
_cell.angle_alpha   90.00
_cell.angle_beta   90.00
_cell.angle_gamma   90.00
#
_symmetry.space_group_name_H-M   'P 1'
#
loop_
_entity.id
_entity.type
_entity.pdbx_description
1 polymer ?
#
loop_
_entity_poly.entity_id
_entity_poly.type
_entity_poly.pdbx_seq_one_letter_code
_entity_poly.pdbx_strand_id
1 'polypeptide(L)' 'MDLKTTQHALRIAQLGELYAKVPRDAAIMMHINNEKWNLIDINIFLEEHGLNVISLSKKIS' A
#
# COMPACT_ATOMS: atom_id res chain seq x y z
N MET A 1 -1.68 11.71 -5.47
CA MET A 1 -1.96 11.59 -4.02
C MET A 1 -0.61 11.60 -3.32
N ASP A 2 -0.46 12.06 -2.09
CA ASP A 2 0.82 11.95 -1.37
C ASP A 2 0.68 11.02 -0.16
N LEU A 3 1.80 10.69 0.48
CA LEU A 3 1.80 9.82 1.65
C LEU A 3 0.99 10.41 2.81
N LYS A 4 1.01 11.73 3.00
CA LYS A 4 0.26 12.41 4.05
C LYS A 4 -1.25 12.25 3.86
N THR A 5 -1.72 12.46 2.63
CA THR A 5 -3.12 12.28 2.21
C THR A 5 -3.53 10.82 2.33
N THR A 6 -2.65 9.89 1.96
CA THR A 6 -2.91 8.45 2.09
C THR A 6 -3.06 8.02 3.55
N GLN A 7 -2.14 8.45 4.43
CA GLN A 7 -2.24 8.18 5.88
C GLN A 7 -3.51 8.79 6.48
N HIS A 8 -3.86 10.01 6.07
CA HIS A 8 -5.08 10.66 6.50
C HIS A 8 -6.34 9.89 6.07
N ALA A 9 -6.38 9.41 4.81
CA ALA A 9 -7.48 8.61 4.29
C ALA A 9 -7.61 7.27 5.02
N LEU A 10 -6.50 6.57 5.28
CA LEU A 10 -6.49 5.32 6.07
C LEU A 10 -7.08 5.53 7.46
N ARG A 11 -6.70 6.64 8.12
CA ARG A 11 -7.21 7.00 9.44
C ARG A 11 -8.71 7.29 9.45
N ILE A 12 -9.21 8.04 8.47
CA ILE A 12 -10.66 8.29 8.31
C ILE A 12 -11.42 6.98 8.07
N ALA A 13 -10.86 6.09 7.25
CA ALA A 13 -11.43 4.79 6.94
C ALA A 13 -11.32 3.77 8.09
N GLN A 14 -10.72 4.14 9.23
CA GLN A 14 -10.41 3.24 10.36
C GLN A 14 -9.59 2.02 9.93
N LEU A 15 -8.76 2.17 8.90
CA LEU A 15 -7.81 1.17 8.44
C LEU A 15 -6.46 1.38 9.14
N GLY A 16 -5.63 0.34 9.14
CA GLY A 16 -4.26 0.45 9.64
C GLY A 16 -3.44 1.44 8.82
N GLU A 17 -2.77 2.37 9.51
CA GLU A 17 -1.77 3.26 8.91
C GLU A 17 -0.61 2.44 8.31
N LEU A 18 0.09 2.99 7.32
CA LEU A 18 1.29 2.37 6.76
C LEU A 18 2.49 2.60 7.70
N TYR A 19 3.19 1.53 8.07
CA TYR A 19 4.34 1.61 8.95
C TYR A 19 5.65 1.28 8.23
N ALA A 20 6.60 2.21 8.19
CA ALA A 20 7.89 2.01 7.52
C ALA A 20 8.72 0.82 8.07
N LYS A 21 8.48 0.39 9.31
CA LYS A 21 9.11 -0.81 9.89
C LYS A 21 8.56 -2.14 9.35
N VAL A 22 7.41 -2.12 8.67
CA VAL A 22 6.83 -3.27 8.00
C VAL A 22 7.29 -3.23 6.54
N PRO A 23 8.08 -4.22 6.05
CA PRO A 23 8.67 -4.17 4.71
C PRO A 23 7.67 -3.96 3.57
N ARG A 24 6.50 -4.61 3.66
CA ARG A 24 5.38 -4.41 2.72
C ARG A 24 4.92 -2.97 2.69
N ASP A 25 4.67 -2.39 3.86
CA ASP A 25 4.15 -1.03 3.95
C ASP A 25 5.23 -0.02 3.50
N ALA A 26 6.51 -0.27 3.79
CA ALA A 26 7.62 0.54 3.29
C ALA A 26 7.70 0.53 1.75
N ALA A 27 7.53 -0.65 1.13
CA ALA A 27 7.45 -0.78 -0.33
C ALA A 27 6.28 0.02 -0.92
N ILE A 28 5.11 -0.04 -0.29
CA ILE A 28 3.92 0.74 -0.69
C ILE A 28 4.20 2.24 -0.55
N MET A 29 4.74 2.69 0.59
CA MET A 29 5.10 4.08 0.84
C MET A 29 6.12 4.62 -0.16
N MET A 30 7.10 3.80 -0.57
CA MET A 30 8.06 4.14 -1.62
C MET A 30 7.36 4.41 -2.96
N HIS A 31 6.40 3.56 -3.37
CA HIS A 31 5.66 3.73 -4.61
C HIS A 31 4.78 4.99 -4.58
N ILE A 32 4.10 5.23 -3.46
CA ILE A 32 3.31 6.45 -3.21
C ILE A 32 4.17 7.71 -3.36
N ASN A 33 5.35 7.73 -2.74
CA ASN A 33 6.25 8.88 -2.78
C ASN A 33 6.86 9.13 -4.17
N ASN A 34 6.97 8.09 -5.01
CA ASN A 34 7.46 8.19 -6.38
C ASN A 34 6.32 8.34 -7.42
N GLU A 35 5.11 8.62 -6.95
CA GLU A 35 3.91 8.77 -7.79
C GLU A 35 3.61 7.56 -8.69
N LYS A 36 4.01 6.36 -8.25
CA LYS A 36 3.72 5.08 -8.92
C LYS A 36 2.52 4.42 -8.28
N TRP A 37 1.35 4.56 -8.90
CA TRP A 37 0.06 4.14 -8.33
C TRP A 37 -0.51 2.86 -8.96
N ASN A 38 0.13 2.33 -9.98
CA ASN A 38 -0.37 1.15 -10.68
C ASN A 38 -0.32 -0.06 -9.75
N LEU A 39 -1.48 -0.57 -9.39
CA LEU A 39 -1.62 -1.68 -8.46
C LEU A 39 -0.94 -2.96 -8.97
N ILE A 40 -0.94 -3.18 -10.28
CA ILE A 40 -0.27 -4.32 -10.92
C ILE A 40 1.24 -4.18 -10.72
N ASP A 41 1.82 -3.01 -11.04
CA ASP A 41 3.25 -2.77 -10.89
C ASP A 41 3.69 -2.88 -9.42
N ILE A 42 2.88 -2.36 -8.50
CA ILE A 42 3.13 -2.48 -7.05
C ILE A 42 3.08 -3.96 -6.63
N ASN A 43 2.07 -4.72 -7.09
CA ASN A 43 1.96 -6.13 -6.73
C ASN A 43 3.11 -6.97 -7.32
N ILE A 44 3.53 -6.71 -8.56
CA ILE A 44 4.72 -7.35 -9.16
C ILE A 44 5.94 -7.07 -8.28
N PHE A 45 6.17 -5.81 -7.90
CA PHE A 45 7.28 -5.46 -7.02
C PHE A 45 7.22 -6.20 -5.68
N LEU A 46 6.03 -6.29 -5.07
CA LEU A 46 5.84 -7.01 -3.82
C LEU A 46 6.15 -8.50 -3.97
N GLU A 47 5.67 -9.14 -5.04
CA GLU A 47 5.95 -10.56 -5.34
C GLU A 47 7.44 -10.83 -5.55
N GLU A 48 8.12 -10.00 -6.34
CA GLU A 48 9.56 -10.11 -6.60
C GLU A 48 10.40 -10.05 -5.30
N HIS A 49 9.89 -9.38 -4.28
CA HIS A 49 10.53 -9.26 -2.96
C HIS A 49 9.97 -10.23 -1.90
N GLY A 50 9.11 -11.18 -2.29
CA GLY A 50 8.52 -12.17 -1.37
C GLY A 50 7.54 -11.58 -0.35
N LEU A 51 6.93 -10.44 -0.67
CA LEU A 51 5.99 -9.71 0.19
C LEU A 51 4.54 -10.03 -0.19
N ASN A 52 3.64 -9.93 0.79
CA ASN A 52 2.21 -10.13 0.54
C ASN A 52 1.65 -9.04 -0.39
N VAL A 53 1.08 -9.45 -1.51
CA VAL A 53 0.40 -8.58 -2.47
C VAL A 53 -0.82 -7.90 -1.88
N ILE A 54 -1.18 -6.76 -2.46
CA ILE A 54 -2.43 -6.07 -2.17
C ILE A 54 -3.53 -6.81 -2.93
N SER A 55 -4.31 -7.63 -2.21
CA SER A 55 -5.45 -8.32 -2.81
C SER A 55 -6.63 -7.36 -3.01
N LEU A 56 -7.24 -7.41 -4.19
CA LEU A 56 -8.56 -6.82 -4.41
C LEU A 56 -9.62 -7.80 -3.86
N SER A 57 -9.86 -7.82 -2.55
CA SER A 57 -11.13 -8.36 -2.04
C SER A 57 -11.39 -8.03 -0.56
N LYS A 58 -12.50 -7.32 -0.33
CA LYS A 58 -13.59 -7.93 0.43
C LYS A 58 -14.84 -7.92 -0.45
N LYS A 59 -15.17 -9.06 -1.06
CA LYS A 59 -16.58 -9.41 -1.24
C LYS A 59 -17.19 -9.39 0.17
N ILE A 60 -18.08 -8.43 0.39
CA ILE A 60 -18.98 -8.43 1.53
C ILE A 60 -19.92 -9.62 1.26
N SER A 61 -19.67 -10.75 1.93
CA SER A 61 -20.65 -11.82 2.09
C SER A 61 -21.56 -11.49 3.25
#